data_AF-A0A6L3XXE4-F1
#
_entry.id   AF-A0A6L3XXE4-F1
#
_cell.length_a   1.000
_cell.length_b   1.000
_cell.length_c   1.000
_cell.angle_alpha   90.00
_cell.angle_beta   90.00
_cell.angle_gamma   90.00
#
_symmetry.space_group_name_H-M   'P 1'
#
loop_
_entity.id
_entity.type
_entity.pdbx_description
1 polymer ?
#
loop_
_entity_poly.entity_id
_entity_poly.type
_entity_poly.pdbx_seq_one_letter_code
_entity_poly.pdbx_strand_id
1 'polypeptide(L)' 'RPSGTEDAYKIYCESFLGAEHRQQIEKEAVEIVSEVLKNA' A
#
# COMPACT_ATOMS: atom_id res chain seq x y z
N ARG A 1 5.00 -2.87 4.38
CA ARG A 1 6.19 -3.39 5.09
C ARG A 1 7.45 -2.91 4.37
N PRO A 2 8.48 -2.38 5.06
CA PRO A 2 9.73 -1.96 4.40
C PRO A 2 10.43 -3.14 3.72
N SER A 3 11.09 -2.89 2.60
CA SER A 3 11.93 -3.86 1.90
C SER A 3 13.21 -4.12 2.70
N GLY A 4 13.76 -5.33 2.60
CA GLY A 4 14.99 -5.70 3.30
C GLY A 4 16.28 -5.37 2.53
N THR A 5 16.17 -5.03 1.25
CA THR A 5 17.31 -4.90 0.33
C THR A 5 17.27 -3.66 -0.55
N GLU A 6 16.18 -2.91 -0.51
CA GLU A 6 15.91 -1.78 -1.41
C GLU A 6 15.32 -0.63 -0.59
N ASP A 7 15.52 0.60 -1.04
CA ASP A 7 14.82 1.77 -0.48
C ASP A 7 13.39 1.84 -1.02
N ALA A 8 12.57 0.90 -0.56
CA ALA A 8 11.19 0.72 -0.98
C ALA A 8 10.37 0.05 0.12
N TYR A 9 9.05 0.11 0.01
CA TYR A 9 8.13 -0.68 0.83
C TYR A 9 7.21 -1.53 -0.04
N LYS A 10 6.70 -2.63 0.53
CA LYS A 10 5.78 -3.58 -0.09
C LYS A 10 4.41 -3.47 0.57
N ILE A 11 3.37 -3.36 -0.24
CA ILE A 11 1.96 -3.46 0.17
C ILE A 11 1.40 -4.73 -0.44
N TYR A 12 0.70 -5.52 0.37
CA TYR A 12 -0.02 -6.71 -0.07
C TYR A 12 -1.50 -6.47 0.19
N CYS A 13 -2.31 -6.52 -0.86
CA CYS A 13 -3.74 -6.26 -0.79
C CYS A 13 -4.51 -7.43 -1.38
N GLU A 14 -5.67 -7.70 -0.80
CA GLU A 14 -6.63 -8.67 -1.30
C GLU A 14 -8.02 -8.06 -1.25
N SER A 15 -8.89 -8.46 -2.18
CA SER A 15 -10.30 -8.16 -2.08
C SER A 15 -11.17 -9.33 -2.49
N PHE A 16 -12.17 -9.62 -1.67
CA PHE A 16 -13.25 -10.54 -1.96
C PHE A 16 -14.24 -10.02 -3.02
N LEU A 17 -14.26 -8.71 -3.28
CA LEU A 17 -15.17 -8.08 -4.25
C LEU A 17 -14.58 -8.05 -5.68
N GLY A 18 -13.36 -8.55 -5.86
CA GLY A 18 -12.70 -8.65 -7.16
C GLY A 18 -11.64 -7.58 -7.41
N ALA A 19 -11.17 -7.52 -8.66
CA ALA A 19 -9.97 -6.77 -9.02
C ALA A 19 -10.15 -5.25 -8.94
N GLU A 20 -11.31 -4.72 -9.32
CA GLU A 20 -11.59 -3.28 -9.28
C GLU A 20 -11.55 -2.73 -7.86
N HIS A 21 -12.23 -3.41 -6.93
CA HIS A 21 -12.18 -3.03 -5.52
C HIS A 21 -10.79 -3.22 -4.92
N ARG A 22 -10.04 -4.27 -5.33
CA ARG A 22 -8.64 -4.43 -4.90
C ARG A 22 -7.75 -3.26 -5.38
N GLN A 23 -7.93 -2.77 -6.60
CA GLN A 23 -7.20 -1.61 -7.12
C GLN A 23 -7.52 -0.33 -6.33
N GLN A 24 -8.78 -0.16 -5.91
CA GLN A 24 -9.17 0.94 -5.04
C GLN A 24 -8.45 0.85 -3.68
N ILE A 25 -8.41 -0.35 -3.07
CA ILE A 25 -7.65 -0.60 -1.84
C ILE A 25 -6.15 -0.31 -2.04
N GLU A 26 -5.55 -0.76 -3.15
CA GLU A 26 -4.14 -0.53 -3.46
C GLU A 26 -3.82 0.96 -3.51
N LYS A 27 -4.68 1.77 -4.14
CA LYS A 27 -4.54 3.22 -4.21
C LYS A 27 -4.61 3.88 -2.83
N GLU A 28 -5.67 3.58 -2.08
CA GLU A 28 -5.89 4.16 -0.74
C GLU A 28 -4.76 3.75 0.24
N ALA A 29 -4.27 2.52 0.14
CA ALA A 29 -3.18 2.05 0.98
C ALA A 29 -1.87 2.84 0.76
N VAL A 30 -1.56 3.22 -0.48
CA VAL A 30 -0.42 4.10 -0.79
C VAL A 30 -0.60 5.48 -0.19
N GLU A 31 -1.81 6.05 -0.27
CA GLU A 31 -2.13 7.36 0.32
C GLU A 31 -1.93 7.34 1.85
N ILE A 32 -2.47 6.33 2.54
CA ILE A 32 -2.33 6.16 4.00
C ILE A 32 -0.86 6.03 4.41
N VAL A 33 -0.10 5.15 3.75
CA VAL A 33 1.32 4.95 4.07
C VAL A 33 2.11 6.23 3.84
N SER A 34 1.83 6.93 2.73
CA SER A 34 2.48 8.20 2.42
C SER A 34 2.17 9.27 3.47
N GLU A 35 0.93 9.36 3.95
CA GLU A 35 0.54 10.31 4.98
C GLU A 35 1.24 10.05 6.31
N VAL A 36 1.29 8.80 6.76
CA VAL A 36 1.94 8.43 8.03
C VAL A 36 3.45 8.65 7.97
N LEU A 37 4.08 8.41 6.82
CA LEU A 37 5.53 8.56 6.66
C LEU A 37 5.98 10.00 6.38
N LYS A 38 5.09 10.95 6.08
CA LYS A 38 5.45 12.36 5.81
C LYS A 38 6.21 13.04 6.96
N ASN A 39 6.00 12.59 8.19
CA ASN A 39 6.60 13.17 9.39
C ASN A 39 7.63 12.23 10.05
N ALA A 40 8.04 11.17 9.34
CA ALA A 40 9.00 10.18 9.82
C ALA A 40 10.45 10.62 9.57
#